data_AF-A0A0K2RS77-F1
#
_entry.id   AF-A0A0K2RS77-F1
#
_cell.length_a   1.000
_cell.length_b   1.000
_cell.length_c   1.000
_cell.angle_alpha   90.00
_cell.angle_beta   90.00
_cell.angle_gamma   90.00
#
_symmetry.space_group_name_H-M   'P 1'
#
loop_
_entity.id
_entity.type
_entity.pdbx_description
1 polymer ?
#
loop_
_entity_poly.entity_id
_entity_poly.type
_entity_poly.pdbx_seq_one_letter_code
_entity_poly.pdbx_strand_id
1 'polypeptide(L)' 'MTQNLVDDPDFNSWILGRTPAHRWGTVADLAGPAVWLASEASNFVNGQTIFVDGGMTVVV' A
#
# COMPACT_ATOMS: atom_id res chain seq x y z
N MET A 1 3.35 14.77 0.62
CA MET A 1 3.96 14.65 -0.72
C MET A 1 2.94 14.36 -1.82
N THR A 2 1.90 13.54 -1.56
CA THR A 2 0.85 13.21 -2.56
C THR A 2 -0.41 14.06 -2.47
N GLN A 3 -0.43 15.11 -1.64
CA GLN A 3 -1.65 15.88 -1.35
C GLN A 3 -2.32 16.43 -2.63
N ASN A 4 -1.55 16.96 -3.57
CA ASN A 4 -2.08 17.47 -4.84
C ASN A 4 -2.84 16.40 -5.65
N LEU A 5 -2.51 15.12 -5.52
CA LEU A 5 -3.22 14.01 -6.18
C LEU A 5 -4.48 13.58 -5.42
N VAL A 6 -4.48 13.74 -4.09
CA VAL A 6 -5.65 13.52 -3.25
C VAL A 6 -6.69 14.62 -3.50
N ASP A 7 -6.23 15.85 -3.72
CA ASP A 7 -7.07 17.03 -3.97
C ASP A 7 -7.62 17.07 -5.41
N ASP A 8 -7.04 16.30 -6.34
CA ASP A 8 -7.59 16.09 -7.68
C ASP A 8 -8.79 15.12 -7.59
N PRO A 9 -10.02 15.59 -7.85
CA PRO A 9 -11.22 14.77 -7.67
C PRO A 9 -11.26 13.55 -8.60
N ASP A 10 -10.77 13.70 -9.83
CA ASP A 10 -10.81 12.63 -10.83
C ASP A 10 -9.79 11.55 -10.47
N PHE A 11 -8.58 11.96 -10.08
CA PHE A 11 -7.54 11.02 -9.64
C PHE A 11 -7.93 10.32 -8.34
N ASN A 12 -8.46 11.07 -7.37
CA ASN A 12 -8.91 10.51 -6.11
C ASN A 12 -10.04 9.49 -6.31
N SER A 13 -11.04 9.80 -7.13
CA SER A 13 -12.12 8.86 -7.44
C SER A 13 -11.58 7.60 -8.13
N TRP A 14 -10.62 7.74 -9.04
CA TRP A 14 -9.98 6.60 -9.69
C TRP A 14 -9.24 5.69 -8.70
N ILE A 15 -8.43 6.26 -7.80
CA ILE A 15 -7.72 5.51 -6.74
C ILE A 15 -8.71 4.76 -5.84
N LEU A 16 -9.73 5.46 -5.33
CA LEU A 16 -10.71 4.89 -4.42
C LEU A 16 -11.58 3.82 -5.09
N GLY A 17 -11.86 3.96 -6.39
CA GLY A 17 -12.60 2.96 -7.15
C GLY A 17 -11.77 1.72 -7.50
N ARG A 18 -10.46 1.89 -7.75
CA ARG A 18 -9.58 0.81 -8.21
C ARG A 18 -8.90 0.03 -7.09
N THR A 19 -8.74 0.64 -5.92
CA THR A 19 -8.15 0.01 -4.74
C THR A 19 -9.24 -0.73 -3.97
N PRO A 20 -9.16 -2.06 -3.77
CA PRO A 20 -10.17 -2.82 -3.01
C PRO A 20 -10.41 -2.31 -1.59
N ALA A 21 -9.39 -1.76 -0.94
CA ALA A 21 -9.52 -1.15 0.38
C ALA A 21 -10.30 0.19 0.38
N HIS A 22 -10.62 0.76 -0.79
CA HIS A 22 -11.38 2.00 -0.97
C HIS A 22 -10.84 3.19 -0.16
N ARG A 23 -9.51 3.26 -0.01
CA ARG A 23 -8.82 4.35 0.68
C ARG A 23 -7.40 4.50 0.18
N TRP A 24 -6.82 5.66 0.45
CA TRP A 24 -5.38 5.86 0.34
C TRP A 24 -4.64 5.13 1.46
N GLY A 25 -3.44 4.66 1.13
CA GLY A 25 -2.49 4.20 2.14
C GLY A 25 -2.02 5.36 3.00
N THR A 26 -1.72 5.06 4.25
CA THR A 26 -1.06 5.96 5.19
C THR A 26 0.36 5.45 5.47
N VAL A 27 1.23 6.31 5.97
CA VAL A 27 2.58 5.88 6.40
C VAL A 27 2.55 4.81 7.48
N ALA A 28 1.49 4.77 8.30
CA ALA A 28 1.33 3.74 9.33
C ALA A 28 1.12 2.33 8.74
N ASP A 29 0.53 2.22 7.55
CA ASP A 29 0.33 0.92 6.87
C ASP A 29 1.67 0.25 6.49
N LEU A 30 2.75 1.02 6.33
CA LEU A 30 4.09 0.51 5.99
C LEU A 30 4.93 0.13 7.21
N ALA A 31 4.63 0.68 8.38
CA ALA A 31 5.46 0.49 9.57
C ALA A 31 5.50 -0.99 10.01
N GLY A 32 4.34 -1.64 10.08
CA GLY A 32 4.24 -3.06 10.45
C GLY A 32 5.01 -3.98 9.48
N PRO A 33 4.75 -3.93 8.17
CA PRO A 33 5.49 -4.71 7.17
C PRO A 33 7.00 -4.47 7.20
N ALA A 34 7.44 -3.22 7.38
CA ALA A 34 8.87 -2.90 7.48
C ALA A 34 9.51 -3.53 8.73
N VAL A 35 8.85 -3.45 9.89
CA VAL A 35 9.32 -4.09 11.12
C VAL A 35 9.34 -5.61 10.97
N TRP A 36 8.31 -6.19 10.36
CA TRP A 36 8.25 -7.63 10.11
C TRP A 36 9.44 -8.08 9.25
N LEU A 37 9.72 -7.40 8.13
CA LEU A 37 10.87 -7.67 7.25
C LEU A 37 12.23 -7.52 7.94
N ALA A 38 12.33 -6.67 8.96
CA ALA A 38 13.54 -6.46 9.74
C ALA A 38 13.66 -7.37 10.97
N SER A 39 12.64 -8.19 11.25
CA SER A 39 12.55 -9.01 12.45
C SER A 39 12.91 -10.48 12.19
N GLU A 40 13.08 -11.25 13.26
CA GLU A 40 13.28 -12.71 13.15
C GLU A 40 12.09 -13.45 12.52
N ALA A 41 10.90 -12.83 12.52
CA ALA A 41 9.69 -13.40 11.92
C ALA A 41 9.79 -13.58 10.40
N SER A 42 10.78 -12.96 9.75
CA SER A 42 11.06 -13.10 8.31
C SER A 42 12.38 -13.81 8.01
N ASN A 43 13.00 -14.52 8.96
CA ASN A 43 14.35 -15.12 8.80
C ASN A 43 14.51 -16.07 7.61
N PHE A 44 13.42 -16.66 7.11
CA PHE A 44 13.44 -17.54 5.94
C PHE A 44 12.69 -16.97 4.72
N VAL A 45 12.32 -15.69 4.77
CA VAL A 45 11.72 -14.95 3.66
C VAL A 45 12.84 -14.23 2.92
N ASN A 46 13.14 -14.65 1.69
CA ASN A 46 14.21 -14.06 0.89
C ASN A 46 13.78 -13.89 -0.57
N GLY A 47 14.26 -12.83 -1.22
CA GLY A 47 13.97 -12.51 -2.62
C GLY A 47 12.51 -12.14 -2.92
N GLN A 48 11.69 -11.86 -1.89
CA GLN A 48 10.27 -11.54 -2.05
C GLN A 48 10.03 -10.02 -2.11
N THR A 49 9.09 -9.62 -2.95
CA THR A 49 8.50 -8.28 -2.94
C THR A 49 7.13 -8.36 -2.28
N ILE A 50 6.92 -7.55 -1.24
CA ILE A 50 5.64 -7.47 -0.53
C ILE A 50 4.93 -6.18 -0.95
N PHE A 51 3.80 -6.32 -1.65
CA PHE A 51 2.95 -5.20 -1.99
C PHE A 51 2.11 -4.79 -0.78
N VAL A 52 2.20 -3.51 -0.41
CA VAL A 52 1.37 -2.89 0.64
C VAL A 52 0.57 -1.77 -0.02
N ASP A 53 -0.47 -2.16 -0.77
CA ASP A 53 -1.15 -1.28 -1.73
C ASP A 53 -2.69 -1.31 -1.62
N GLY A 54 -3.23 -1.87 -0.52
CA GLY A 54 -4.68 -2.00 -0.34
C GLY A 54 -5.36 -2.94 -1.33
N GLY A 55 -4.59 -3.78 -2.03
CA GLY A 55 -5.07 -4.77 -3.00
C GLY A 55 -5.05 -4.27 -4.45
N MET A 56 -4.45 -3.12 -4.74
CA MET A 56 -4.46 -2.53 -6.08
C MET A 56 -3.86 -3.46 -7.15
N THR A 57 -2.76 -4.16 -6.84
CA THR A 57 -2.04 -5.01 -7.80
C THR A 57 -2.75 -6.33 -8.11
N VAL A 58 -3.69 -6.78 -7.28
CA VAL A 58 -4.35 -8.10 -7.42
C VAL A 58 -5.70 -8.06 -8.13
N VAL A 59 -6.20 -6.87 -8.41
CA VAL A 59 -7.40 -6.65 -9.24
C VAL A 59 -6.98 -6.08 -10.60
N VAL A 60 -7.77 -6.31 -11.66
CA VAL A 60 -7.59 -5.75 -13.02
C VAL A 60 -8.65 -4.69 -13.27
#